data_AF-A0A367L404-F1
#
_entry.id   AF-A0A367L404-F1
#
_cell.length_a   1.000
_cell.length_b   1.000
_cell.length_c   1.000
_cell.angle_alpha   90.00
_cell.angle_beta   90.00
_cell.angle_gamma   90.00
#
_symmetry.space_group_name_H-M   'P 1'
#
loop_
_entity.id
_entity.type
_entity.pdbx_description
1 polymer ?
#
loop_
_entity_poly.entity_id
_entity_poly.type
_entity_poly.pdbx_seq_one_letter_code
_entity_poly.pdbx_strand_id
1 'polypeptide(L)'
;MMSQDATPSSERQKASFALGNSIRTQRCIRKGLRQVEGLLAQICLSDSDGQQPKDLGRLSHDPAFREFFKLQEGFEWNVALRLIGSLDRLMAKGSDGQNDILILSALDLVQGLLLLHPPSKSLFAREQNMNLLLDLLEPFNCPAIQSATLLTLVVALLDAPANTRTFEALDGLLTVTSLFKSRSTTREVKLKLVEFLYCYLMPETPSIPRADQRDSVPAMMQRSPSKLVGAFAAQSKRRKATATGSTAGPVMTLTTEEKQGLLSRHLSSVEDLVKDLRNSAPFGGVVS
;
A
#
# COMPACT_ATOMS: atom_id res chain seq x y z
N MET A 1 7.40 -13.68 -52.96
CA MET A 1 6.63 -13.50 -51.71
C MET A 1 6.02 -14.84 -51.35
N MET A 2 6.69 -15.62 -50.50
CA MET A 2 6.14 -16.85 -49.94
C MET A 2 5.50 -16.51 -48.59
N SER A 3 4.18 -16.50 -48.54
CA SER A 3 3.45 -16.56 -47.27
C SER A 3 3.72 -17.92 -46.64
N GLN A 4 4.38 -17.94 -45.48
CA GLN A 4 4.42 -19.13 -44.63
C GLN A 4 3.06 -19.26 -43.95
N ASP A 5 2.18 -20.06 -44.54
CA ASP A 5 0.97 -20.51 -43.87
C ASP A 5 1.37 -21.37 -42.66
N ALA A 6 1.18 -20.81 -41.46
CA ALA A 6 1.31 -21.57 -40.23
C ALA A 6 0.22 -22.64 -40.21
N THR A 7 0.61 -23.92 -40.20
CA THR A 7 -0.36 -25.02 -40.18
C THR A 7 -1.10 -25.04 -38.83
N PRO A 8 -2.42 -25.31 -38.80
CA PRO A 8 -3.24 -25.27 -37.58
C PRO A 8 -2.79 -26.26 -36.47
N SER A 9 -1.94 -27.23 -36.81
CA SER A 9 -1.29 -28.14 -35.84
C SER A 9 -0.21 -27.44 -35.00
N SER A 10 0.56 -26.52 -35.61
CA SER A 10 1.62 -25.76 -34.95
C SER A 10 1.06 -24.76 -33.92
N GLU A 11 -0.07 -24.13 -34.24
CA GLU A 11 -0.75 -23.21 -33.32
C GLU A 11 -1.35 -23.91 -32.10
N ARG A 12 -1.93 -25.10 -32.29
CA ARG A 12 -2.46 -25.92 -31.18
C ARG A 12 -1.36 -26.39 -30.22
N GLN A 13 -0.18 -26.75 -30.75
CA GLN A 13 0.97 -27.13 -29.92
C GLN A 13 1.51 -25.93 -29.12
N LYS A 14 1.63 -24.75 -29.73
CA LYS A 14 2.03 -23.51 -29.05
C LYS A 14 1.04 -23.14 -27.94
N ALA A 15 -0.26 -23.24 -28.21
CA ALA A 15 -1.31 -22.98 -27.21
C ALA A 15 -1.23 -23.95 -26.03
N SER A 16 -1.05 -25.26 -26.28
CA SER A 16 -0.88 -26.28 -25.23
C SER A 16 0.34 -26.03 -24.35
N PHE A 17 1.49 -25.67 -24.94
CA PHE A 17 2.70 -25.34 -24.19
C PHE A 17 2.54 -24.06 -23.37
N ALA A 18 1.91 -23.03 -23.94
CA ALA A 18 1.61 -21.79 -23.23
C ALA A 18 0.67 -22.01 -22.04
N LEU A 19 -0.38 -22.81 -22.22
CA LEU A 19 -1.30 -23.23 -21.16
C LEU A 19 -0.56 -24.01 -20.06
N GLY A 20 0.26 -24.99 -20.43
CA GLY A 20 1.05 -25.79 -19.48
C GLY A 20 2.01 -24.95 -18.63
N ASN A 21 2.71 -24.00 -19.26
CA ASN A 21 3.59 -23.07 -18.55
C ASN A 21 2.79 -22.11 -17.65
N SER A 22 1.61 -21.66 -18.10
CA SER A 22 0.77 -20.78 -17.29
C SER A 22 0.28 -21.46 -16.02
N ILE A 23 -0.24 -22.68 -16.14
CA ILE A 23 -0.72 -23.51 -15.02
C ILE A 23 0.42 -23.78 -14.04
N ARG A 24 1.61 -24.15 -14.55
CA ARG A 24 2.79 -24.38 -13.71
C ARG A 24 3.16 -23.13 -12.91
N THR A 25 3.12 -21.96 -13.55
CA THR A 25 3.43 -20.68 -12.91
C THR A 25 2.42 -20.34 -11.81
N GLN A 26 1.11 -20.48 -12.07
CA GLN A 26 0.06 -20.24 -11.07
C GLN A 26 0.23 -21.15 -9.85
N ARG A 27 0.56 -22.43 -10.06
CA ARG A 27 0.82 -23.37 -8.96
C ARG A 27 2.03 -22.98 -8.12
N CYS A 28 3.11 -22.51 -8.75
CA CYS A 28 4.29 -22.02 -8.05
C CYS A 28 3.99 -20.75 -7.24
N ILE A 29 3.31 -19.77 -7.84
CA ILE A 29 2.90 -18.52 -7.17
C ILE A 29 2.04 -18.85 -5.95
N ARG A 30 0.99 -19.67 -6.11
CA ARG A 30 0.11 -20.07 -5.00
C ARG A 30 0.86 -20.68 -3.83
N LYS A 31 1.81 -21.59 -4.10
CA LYS A 31 2.65 -22.20 -3.06
C LYS A 31 3.53 -21.16 -2.37
N GLY A 32 4.13 -20.25 -3.14
CA GLY A 32 4.95 -19.16 -2.61
C GLY A 32 4.15 -18.22 -1.70
N LEU A 33 2.96 -17.78 -2.14
CA LEU A 33 2.10 -16.91 -1.33
C LEU A 33 1.73 -17.56 0.01
N ARG A 34 1.33 -18.83 0.01
CA ARG A 34 1.02 -19.58 1.25
C ARG A 34 2.23 -19.74 2.17
N GLN A 35 3.42 -19.91 1.62
CA GLN A 35 4.64 -20.00 2.43
C GLN A 35 4.97 -18.66 3.08
N VAL A 36 4.86 -17.55 2.33
CA VAL A 36 5.04 -16.21 2.87
C VAL A 36 4.03 -15.91 3.96
N GLU A 37 2.75 -16.19 3.71
CA GLU A 37 1.67 -16.05 4.70
C GLU A 37 1.97 -16.84 5.98
N GLY A 38 2.35 -18.11 5.85
CA GLY A 38 2.69 -18.95 7.01
C GLY A 38 3.88 -18.42 7.82
N LEU A 39 4.93 -17.92 7.15
CA LEU A 39 6.07 -17.31 7.83
C LEU A 39 5.68 -16.02 8.56
N LEU A 40 4.89 -15.16 7.92
CA LEU A 40 4.40 -13.92 8.55
C LEU A 40 3.48 -14.23 9.74
N ALA A 41 2.63 -15.24 9.63
CA ALA A 41 1.77 -15.69 10.73
C ALA A 41 2.61 -16.16 11.93
N GLN A 42 3.66 -16.96 11.72
CA GLN A 42 4.57 -17.39 12.78
C GLN A 42 5.26 -16.21 13.48
N ILE A 43 5.63 -15.18 12.72
CA ILE A 43 6.24 -13.98 13.28
C ILE A 43 5.21 -13.20 14.11
N CYS A 44 3.98 -13.05 13.62
CA CYS A 44 2.97 -12.16 14.21
C CYS A 44 2.10 -12.79 15.32
N LEU A 45 2.00 -14.11 15.40
CA LEU A 45 1.12 -14.82 16.33
C LEU A 45 1.91 -15.44 17.50
N SER A 46 1.30 -15.54 18.67
CA SER A 46 1.94 -16.05 19.89
C SER A 46 1.94 -17.59 19.96
N ASP A 47 3.00 -18.19 20.51
CA ASP A 47 3.19 -19.65 20.60
C ASP A 47 2.16 -20.36 21.48
N SER A 48 1.50 -19.66 22.41
CA SER A 48 0.66 -20.29 23.44
C SER A 48 -0.69 -20.81 22.94
N ASP A 49 -1.10 -20.49 21.70
CA ASP A 49 -2.27 -21.12 21.05
C ASP A 49 -2.37 -20.83 19.53
N GLY A 50 -1.37 -20.18 18.92
CA GLY A 50 -1.36 -19.85 17.48
C GLY A 50 -2.48 -18.92 17.01
N GLN A 51 -3.36 -18.44 17.89
CA GLN A 51 -4.57 -17.68 17.51
C GLN A 51 -4.58 -16.22 17.99
N GLN A 52 -3.72 -15.83 18.94
CA GLN A 52 -3.68 -14.45 19.42
C GLN A 52 -2.54 -13.63 18.79
N PRO A 53 -2.86 -12.50 18.13
CA PRO A 53 -1.87 -11.55 17.65
C PRO A 53 -0.95 -11.07 18.78
N LYS A 54 0.35 -11.05 18.53
CA LYS A 54 1.31 -10.41 19.44
C LYS A 54 1.00 -8.92 19.48
N ASP A 55 1.01 -8.35 20.68
CA ASP A 55 1.00 -6.88 20.82
C ASP A 55 2.21 -6.27 20.08
N LEU A 56 2.00 -5.12 19.44
CA LEU A 56 3.01 -4.46 18.60
C LEU A 56 4.30 -4.16 19.38
N GLY A 57 4.16 -3.78 20.66
CA GLY A 57 5.31 -3.54 21.54
C GLY A 57 6.12 -4.80 21.84
N ARG A 58 5.48 -5.98 21.84
CA ARG A 58 6.18 -7.27 22.00
C ARG A 58 6.81 -7.71 20.68
N LEU A 59 6.11 -7.53 19.57
CA LEU A 59 6.57 -7.89 18.23
C LEU A 59 7.91 -7.20 17.90
N SER A 60 8.07 -5.92 18.24
CA SER A 60 9.32 -5.18 18.00
C SER A 60 10.56 -5.74 18.72
N HIS A 61 10.36 -6.53 19.78
CA HIS A 61 11.42 -7.16 20.55
C HIS A 61 11.67 -8.61 20.15
N ASP A 62 10.80 -9.19 19.32
CA ASP A 62 10.91 -10.55 18.83
C ASP A 62 12.16 -10.70 17.91
N PRO A 63 13.08 -11.64 18.21
CA PRO A 63 14.28 -11.84 17.39
C PRO A 63 13.98 -12.22 15.93
N ALA A 64 12.95 -13.05 15.70
CA ALA A 64 12.56 -13.47 14.36
C ALA A 64 11.99 -12.27 13.57
N PHE A 65 11.19 -11.42 14.22
CA PHE A 65 10.70 -10.18 13.60
C PHE A 65 11.85 -9.24 13.24
N ARG A 66 12.84 -9.05 14.12
CA ARG A 66 13.99 -8.17 13.86
C ARG A 66 14.84 -8.65 12.69
N GLU A 67 15.09 -9.96 12.61
CA GLU A 67 15.83 -10.53 11.49
C GLU A 67 15.03 -10.44 10.19
N PHE A 68 13.74 -10.75 10.23
CA PHE A 68 12.83 -10.54 9.11
C PHE A 68 12.87 -9.08 8.62
N PHE A 69 12.74 -8.12 9.53
CA PHE A 69 12.77 -6.69 9.24
C PHE A 69 14.08 -6.29 8.56
N LYS A 70 15.23 -6.75 9.08
CA LYS A 70 16.55 -6.51 8.50
C LYS A 70 16.68 -7.09 7.08
N LEU A 71 16.19 -8.30 6.85
CA LEU A 71 16.17 -8.91 5.52
C LEU A 71 15.35 -8.06 4.52
N GLN A 72 14.27 -7.42 4.97
CA GLN A 72 13.45 -6.57 4.09
C GLN A 72 14.17 -5.28 3.64
N GLU A 73 15.24 -4.83 4.32
CA GLU A 73 16.06 -3.70 3.88
C GLU A 73 16.86 -4.03 2.60
N GLY A 74 17.12 -5.32 2.32
CA GLY A 74 17.87 -5.77 1.14
C GLY A 74 16.99 -5.99 -0.10
N PHE A 75 17.44 -5.57 -1.28
CA PHE A 75 16.70 -5.75 -2.54
C PHE A 75 16.49 -7.21 -2.96
N GLU A 76 17.39 -8.11 -2.54
CA GLU A 76 17.31 -9.54 -2.85
C GLU A 76 16.20 -10.24 -2.07
N TRP A 77 15.97 -9.80 -0.84
CA TRP A 77 15.12 -10.48 0.15
C TRP A 77 13.83 -9.72 0.47
N ASN A 78 13.65 -8.51 -0.08
CA ASN A 78 12.43 -7.74 0.09
C ASN A 78 11.23 -8.46 -0.57
N VAL A 79 10.38 -9.02 0.29
CA VAL A 79 9.22 -9.82 -0.11
C VAL A 79 8.18 -8.95 -0.81
N ALA A 80 7.96 -7.71 -0.37
CA ALA A 80 7.02 -6.80 -1.02
C ALA A 80 7.39 -6.54 -2.48
N LEU A 81 8.68 -6.33 -2.78
CA LEU A 81 9.18 -6.20 -4.15
C LEU A 81 8.93 -7.46 -5.00
N ARG A 82 9.09 -8.66 -4.41
CA ARG A 82 8.81 -9.93 -5.11
C ARG A 82 7.32 -10.16 -5.35
N LEU A 83 6.46 -9.70 -4.43
CA LEU A 83 5.01 -9.73 -4.59
C LEU A 83 4.52 -8.76 -5.65
N ILE A 84 5.06 -7.53 -5.70
CA ILE A 84 4.79 -6.57 -6.79
C ILE A 84 5.11 -7.20 -8.14
N GLY A 85 6.29 -7.82 -8.29
CA GLY A 85 6.63 -8.53 -9.52
C GLY A 85 5.76 -9.76 -9.80
N SER A 86 5.10 -10.32 -8.78
CA SER A 86 4.15 -11.43 -8.97
C SER A 86 2.78 -10.93 -9.41
N LEU A 87 2.31 -9.79 -8.89
CA LEU A 87 1.10 -9.10 -9.34
C LEU A 87 1.21 -8.73 -10.83
N ASP A 88 2.32 -8.11 -11.24
CA ASP A 88 2.60 -7.77 -12.64
C ASP A 88 2.46 -8.99 -13.58
N ARG A 89 3.06 -10.13 -13.19
CA ARG A 89 2.95 -11.39 -13.95
C ARG A 89 1.56 -11.99 -13.96
N LEU A 90 0.75 -11.79 -12.91
CA LEU A 90 -0.62 -12.28 -12.85
C LEU A 90 -1.53 -11.43 -13.74
N MET A 91 -1.37 -10.11 -13.73
CA MET A 91 -2.14 -9.20 -14.58
C MET A 91 -1.88 -9.42 -16.06
N ALA A 92 -0.62 -9.67 -16.46
CA ALA A 92 -0.25 -9.92 -17.85
C ALA A 92 -0.94 -11.16 -18.47
N LYS A 93 -1.49 -12.06 -17.64
CA LYS A 93 -2.17 -13.28 -18.09
C LYS A 93 -3.69 -13.14 -18.23
N GLY A 94 -4.24 -12.00 -17.82
CA GLY A 94 -5.68 -11.74 -17.82
C GLY A 94 -6.43 -12.44 -16.67
N SER A 95 -7.72 -12.16 -16.61
CA SER A 95 -8.65 -12.66 -15.59
C SER A 95 -9.13 -14.07 -15.93
N ASP A 96 -8.44 -15.09 -15.41
CA ASP A 96 -9.11 -16.34 -15.06
C ASP A 96 -9.41 -16.26 -13.56
N GLY A 97 -10.58 -16.69 -13.07
CA GLY A 97 -10.94 -16.49 -11.66
C GLY A 97 -9.94 -17.08 -10.65
N GLN A 98 -9.00 -17.91 -11.12
CA GLN A 98 -7.91 -18.43 -10.32
C GLN A 98 -6.78 -17.39 -10.14
N ASN A 99 -6.48 -16.59 -11.15
CA ASN A 99 -5.60 -15.42 -11.06
C ASN A 99 -6.18 -14.38 -10.10
N ASP A 100 -7.48 -14.14 -10.11
CA ASP A 100 -8.12 -13.17 -9.21
C ASP A 100 -7.87 -13.52 -7.74
N ILE A 101 -8.02 -14.80 -7.37
CA ILE A 101 -7.72 -15.27 -6.01
C ILE A 101 -6.24 -15.04 -5.65
N LEU A 102 -5.33 -15.25 -6.61
CA LEU A 102 -3.90 -15.03 -6.39
C LEU A 102 -3.56 -13.53 -6.28
N ILE A 103 -4.22 -12.67 -7.06
CA ILE A 103 -4.09 -11.21 -6.99
C ILE A 103 -4.56 -10.73 -5.63
N LEU A 104 -5.75 -11.16 -5.18
CA LEU A 104 -6.29 -10.83 -3.86
C LEU A 104 -5.33 -11.25 -2.74
N SER A 105 -4.83 -12.49 -2.79
CA SER A 105 -3.87 -13.00 -1.81
C SER A 105 -2.55 -12.21 -1.81
N ALA A 106 -2.07 -11.80 -2.99
CA ALA A 106 -0.85 -11.00 -3.11
C ALA A 106 -1.04 -9.56 -2.61
N LEU A 107 -2.20 -8.93 -2.87
CA LEU A 107 -2.53 -7.60 -2.36
C LEU A 107 -2.61 -7.59 -0.83
N ASP A 108 -3.26 -8.58 -0.23
CA ASP A 108 -3.37 -8.71 1.23
C ASP A 108 -1.98 -8.87 1.89
N LEU A 109 -1.11 -9.70 1.30
CA LEU A 109 0.27 -9.84 1.77
C LEU A 109 1.09 -8.56 1.57
N VAL A 110 0.94 -7.85 0.45
CA VAL A 110 1.59 -6.54 0.24
C VAL A 110 1.15 -5.57 1.33
N GLN A 111 -0.15 -5.48 1.61
CA GLN A 111 -0.68 -4.62 2.65
C GLN A 111 -0.06 -4.94 4.02
N GLY A 112 -0.08 -6.21 4.43
CA GLY A 112 0.52 -6.64 5.70
C GLY A 112 2.01 -6.32 5.78
N LEU A 113 2.77 -6.55 4.70
CA LEU A 113 4.20 -6.26 4.64
C LEU A 113 4.52 -4.77 4.72
N LEU A 114 3.70 -3.91 4.10
CA LEU A 114 3.88 -2.45 4.21
C LEU A 114 3.62 -1.93 5.63
N LEU A 115 2.78 -2.62 6.40
CA LEU A 115 2.54 -2.32 7.81
C LEU A 115 3.67 -2.84 8.71
N LEU A 116 4.15 -4.07 8.46
CA LEU A 116 5.25 -4.68 9.23
C LEU A 116 6.61 -4.03 8.93
N HIS A 117 6.83 -3.60 7.69
CA HIS A 117 8.05 -2.97 7.24
C HIS A 117 7.74 -1.65 6.49
N PRO A 118 7.46 -0.55 7.22
CA PRO A 118 7.17 0.76 6.63
C PRO A 118 8.18 1.26 5.58
N PRO A 119 9.49 0.98 5.66
CA PRO A 119 10.42 1.37 4.61
C PRO A 119 10.06 0.78 3.23
N SER A 120 9.40 -0.39 3.16
CA SER A 120 8.94 -0.98 1.88
C SER A 120 7.93 -0.10 1.14
N LYS A 121 7.28 0.86 1.81
CA LYS A 121 6.40 1.82 1.14
C LYS A 121 7.14 2.61 0.06
N SER A 122 8.45 2.85 0.20
CA SER A 122 9.24 3.59 -0.80
C SER A 122 9.25 2.93 -2.18
N LEU A 123 8.89 1.64 -2.28
CA LEU A 123 8.72 0.95 -3.55
C LEU A 123 7.66 1.64 -4.43
N PHE A 124 6.63 2.24 -3.84
CA PHE A 124 5.54 2.91 -4.55
C PHE A 124 5.83 4.37 -4.90
N ALA A 125 6.99 4.91 -4.52
CA ALA A 125 7.46 6.19 -5.07
C ALA A 125 7.86 6.06 -6.55
N ARG A 126 8.10 4.82 -7.02
CA ARG A 126 8.40 4.51 -8.42
C ARG A 126 7.10 4.43 -9.21
N GLU A 127 7.03 5.17 -10.30
CA GLU A 127 5.83 5.24 -11.15
C GLU A 127 5.34 3.87 -11.62
N GLN A 128 6.25 2.99 -12.06
CA GLN A 128 5.90 1.65 -12.52
C GLN A 128 5.12 0.84 -11.46
N ASN A 129 5.52 0.93 -10.19
CA ASN A 129 4.88 0.19 -9.11
C ASN A 129 3.55 0.84 -8.68
N MET A 130 3.44 2.16 -8.80
CA MET A 130 2.18 2.87 -8.54
C MET A 130 1.16 2.63 -9.66
N ASN A 131 1.58 2.68 -10.92
CA ASN A 131 0.74 2.35 -12.08
C ASN A 131 0.17 0.93 -11.96
N LEU A 132 0.96 -0.04 -11.48
CA LEU A 132 0.46 -1.39 -11.21
C LEU A 132 -0.80 -1.38 -10.30
N LEU A 133 -0.83 -0.54 -9.26
CA LEU A 133 -2.01 -0.40 -8.40
C LEU A 133 -3.14 0.35 -9.12
N LEU A 134 -2.84 1.36 -9.94
CA LEU A 134 -3.85 2.08 -10.71
C LEU A 134 -4.51 1.17 -11.76
N ASP A 135 -3.74 0.33 -12.44
CA ASP A 135 -4.22 -0.65 -13.42
C ASP A 135 -5.17 -1.67 -12.79
N LEU A 136 -4.94 -2.05 -11.53
CA LEU A 136 -5.84 -2.93 -10.78
C LEU A 136 -7.17 -2.27 -10.40
N LEU A 137 -7.28 -0.93 -10.46
CA LEU A 137 -8.54 -0.21 -10.26
C LEU A 137 -9.40 -0.13 -11.52
N GLU A 138 -8.87 -0.50 -12.68
CA GLU A 138 -9.59 -0.40 -13.94
C GLU A 138 -10.94 -1.15 -13.91
N PRO A 139 -11.98 -0.67 -14.62
CA PRO A 139 -13.34 -1.20 -14.52
C PRO A 139 -13.51 -2.66 -14.96
N PHE A 140 -12.54 -3.22 -15.69
CA PHE A 140 -12.57 -4.62 -16.12
C PHE A 140 -12.26 -5.59 -14.98
N ASN A 141 -11.57 -5.14 -13.93
CA ASN A 141 -11.27 -5.96 -12.77
C ASN A 141 -12.52 -6.14 -11.90
N CYS A 142 -12.62 -7.29 -11.23
CA CYS A 142 -13.76 -7.57 -10.38
C CYS A 142 -13.78 -6.65 -9.14
N PRO A 143 -14.96 -6.38 -8.56
CA PRO A 143 -15.10 -5.47 -7.42
C PRO A 143 -14.21 -5.81 -6.22
N ALA A 144 -13.94 -7.10 -5.98
CA ALA A 144 -13.07 -7.55 -4.90
C ALA A 144 -11.62 -7.07 -5.09
N ILE A 145 -11.08 -7.16 -6.32
CA ILE A 145 -9.73 -6.68 -6.64
C ILE A 145 -9.67 -5.17 -6.47
N GLN A 146 -10.68 -4.43 -6.95
CA GLN A 146 -10.74 -2.98 -6.78
C GLN A 146 -10.76 -2.57 -5.31
N SER A 147 -11.60 -3.22 -4.48
CA SER A 147 -11.65 -2.99 -3.03
C SER A 147 -10.31 -3.27 -2.34
N ALA A 148 -9.68 -4.41 -2.63
CA ALA A 148 -8.37 -4.77 -2.04
C ALA A 148 -7.25 -3.82 -2.48
N THR A 149 -7.31 -3.36 -3.73
CA THR A 149 -6.35 -2.40 -4.30
C THR A 149 -6.49 -1.04 -3.64
N LEU A 150 -7.71 -0.55 -3.42
CA LEU A 150 -7.94 0.71 -2.69
C LEU A 150 -7.38 0.66 -1.27
N LEU A 151 -7.55 -0.46 -0.57
CA LEU A 151 -6.98 -0.65 0.76
C LEU A 151 -5.45 -0.68 0.74
N THR A 152 -4.87 -1.35 -0.26
CA THR A 152 -3.42 -1.37 -0.50
C THR A 152 -2.89 0.04 -0.78
N LEU A 153 -3.60 0.83 -1.59
CA LEU A 153 -3.27 2.23 -1.84
C LEU A 153 -3.31 3.07 -0.56
N VAL A 154 -4.35 2.94 0.28
CA VAL A 154 -4.39 3.63 1.59
C VAL A 154 -3.11 3.36 2.39
N VAL A 155 -2.72 2.09 2.52
CA VAL A 155 -1.52 1.73 3.30
C VAL A 155 -0.23 2.23 2.63
N ALA A 156 -0.14 2.16 1.30
CA ALA A 156 1.02 2.64 0.54
C ALA A 156 1.20 4.16 0.63
N LEU A 157 0.11 4.93 0.71
CA LEU A 157 0.14 6.39 0.76
C LEU A 157 0.24 6.95 2.19
N LEU A 158 -0.26 6.22 3.19
CA LEU A 158 -0.25 6.64 4.59
C LEU A 158 1.17 6.92 5.10
N ASP A 159 1.37 8.11 5.66
CA ASP A 159 2.67 8.65 6.12
C ASP A 159 3.78 8.63 5.04
N ALA A 160 3.39 8.58 3.77
CA ALA A 160 4.29 8.51 2.62
C ALA A 160 3.93 9.60 1.58
N PRO A 161 4.25 10.88 1.86
CA PRO A 161 3.92 11.98 0.95
C PRO A 161 4.55 11.79 -0.44
N ALA A 162 5.75 11.22 -0.52
CA ALA A 162 6.40 10.89 -1.80
C ALA A 162 5.54 9.98 -2.69
N ASN A 163 4.94 8.94 -2.10
CA ASN A 163 4.06 8.03 -2.82
C ASN A 163 2.77 8.74 -3.23
N THR A 164 2.26 9.63 -2.37
CA THR A 164 1.08 10.44 -2.68
C THR A 164 1.35 11.30 -3.91
N ARG A 165 2.51 11.99 -3.94
CA ARG A 165 2.92 12.79 -5.11
C ARG A 165 3.02 11.94 -6.37
N THR A 166 3.60 10.73 -6.31
CA THR A 166 3.64 9.81 -7.46
C THR A 166 2.24 9.40 -7.91
N PHE A 167 1.34 9.12 -6.98
CA PHE A 167 -0.06 8.79 -7.27
C PHE A 167 -0.78 9.94 -7.99
N GLU A 168 -0.65 11.19 -7.55
CA GLU A 168 -1.29 12.33 -8.24
C GLU A 168 -0.65 12.64 -9.59
N ALA A 169 0.68 12.48 -9.70
CA ALA A 169 1.38 12.68 -10.96
C ALA A 169 0.95 11.70 -12.05
N LEU A 170 0.46 10.52 -11.64
CA LEU A 170 -0.06 9.47 -12.52
C LEU A 170 -1.59 9.53 -12.67
N ASP A 171 -2.19 10.70 -12.48
CA ASP A 171 -3.63 10.91 -12.59
C ASP A 171 -4.47 10.00 -11.67
N GLY A 172 -3.90 9.53 -10.55
CA GLY A 172 -4.59 8.61 -9.64
C GLY A 172 -5.90 9.16 -9.09
N LEU A 173 -5.99 10.48 -8.87
CA LEU A 173 -7.25 11.15 -8.48
C LEU A 173 -8.31 11.06 -9.58
N LEU A 174 -7.92 11.20 -10.84
CA LEU A 174 -8.83 11.05 -11.97
C LEU A 174 -9.33 9.60 -12.06
N THR A 175 -8.44 8.61 -11.90
CA THR A 175 -8.80 7.19 -11.90
C THR A 175 -9.81 6.86 -10.80
N VAL A 176 -9.52 7.25 -9.55
CA VAL A 176 -10.38 7.02 -8.39
C VAL A 176 -11.74 7.72 -8.55
N THR A 177 -11.76 9.00 -8.95
CA THR A 177 -13.02 9.75 -9.10
C THR A 177 -13.83 9.28 -10.31
N SER A 178 -13.19 8.82 -11.38
CA SER A 178 -13.88 8.24 -12.55
C SER A 178 -14.53 6.91 -12.19
N LEU A 179 -13.82 6.05 -11.44
CA LEU A 179 -14.39 4.82 -10.90
C LEU A 179 -15.56 5.13 -9.95
N PHE A 180 -15.46 6.17 -9.10
CA PHE A 180 -16.53 6.58 -8.20
C PHE A 180 -17.79 7.07 -8.94
N LYS A 181 -17.60 7.90 -9.98
CA LYS A 181 -18.68 8.48 -10.79
C LYS A 181 -19.35 7.44 -11.69
N SER A 182 -18.66 6.35 -12.04
CA SER A 182 -19.24 5.33 -12.90
C SER A 182 -20.51 4.71 -12.30
N ARG A 183 -21.50 4.50 -13.16
CA ARG A 183 -22.76 3.85 -12.81
C ARG A 183 -22.61 2.34 -12.65
N SER A 184 -21.59 1.74 -13.26
CA SER A 184 -21.31 0.30 -13.15
C SER A 184 -20.62 -0.09 -11.83
N THR A 185 -20.06 0.88 -11.11
CA THR A 185 -19.34 0.64 -9.86
C THR A 185 -20.30 0.21 -8.75
N THR A 186 -19.98 -0.89 -8.10
CA THR A 186 -20.81 -1.47 -7.02
C THR A 186 -20.82 -0.56 -5.79
N ARG A 187 -21.87 -0.70 -4.97
CA ARG A 187 -22.00 0.07 -3.71
C ARG A 187 -20.82 -0.17 -2.76
N GLU A 188 -20.32 -1.39 -2.71
CA GLU A 188 -19.17 -1.77 -1.88
C GLU A 188 -17.91 -1.00 -2.29
N VAL A 189 -17.58 -1.00 -3.58
CA VAL A 189 -16.41 -0.28 -4.10
C VAL A 189 -16.59 1.23 -3.92
N LYS A 190 -17.80 1.77 -4.10
CA LYS A 190 -18.09 3.19 -3.80
C LYS A 190 -17.82 3.57 -2.35
N LEU A 191 -18.14 2.70 -1.40
CA LEU A 191 -17.83 2.92 0.00
C LEU A 191 -16.32 2.95 0.23
N LYS A 192 -15.57 2.02 -0.38
CA LYS A 192 -14.10 2.01 -0.32
C LYS A 192 -13.44 3.22 -0.97
N LEU A 193 -14.02 3.72 -2.07
CA LEU A 193 -13.56 4.95 -2.71
C LEU A 193 -13.76 6.16 -1.80
N VAL A 194 -14.90 6.24 -1.12
CA VAL A 194 -15.15 7.31 -0.15
C VAL A 194 -14.18 7.23 1.03
N GLU A 195 -13.94 6.04 1.60
CA GLU A 195 -12.93 5.83 2.64
C GLU A 195 -11.53 6.28 2.16
N PHE A 196 -11.14 5.89 0.94
CA PHE A 196 -9.88 6.31 0.34
C PHE A 196 -9.79 7.84 0.21
N LEU A 197 -10.83 8.51 -0.29
CA LEU A 197 -10.85 9.97 -0.44
C LEU A 197 -10.76 10.69 0.91
N TYR A 198 -11.41 10.17 1.95
CA TYR A 198 -11.24 10.68 3.32
C TYR A 198 -9.79 10.54 3.79
N CYS A 199 -9.17 9.37 3.60
CA CYS A 199 -7.76 9.15 3.94
C CYS A 199 -6.83 10.07 3.14
N TYR A 200 -7.10 10.27 1.85
CA TYR A 200 -6.33 11.17 0.99
C TYR A 200 -6.38 12.62 1.49
N LEU A 201 -7.54 13.10 1.96
CA LEU A 201 -7.70 14.46 2.46
C LEU A 201 -7.13 14.68 3.89
N MET A 202 -6.90 13.60 4.65
CA MET A 202 -6.31 13.68 5.99
C MET A 202 -4.92 14.36 5.95
N PRO A 203 -4.54 15.21 6.92
CA PRO A 203 -3.24 15.89 6.90
C PRO A 203 -2.06 14.93 6.76
N GLU A 204 -1.10 15.23 5.87
CA GLU A 204 0.06 14.35 5.60
C GLU A 204 1.09 14.31 6.75
N THR A 205 1.01 15.26 7.68
CA THR A 205 1.80 15.27 8.91
C THR A 205 0.86 15.54 10.07
N PRO A 206 0.91 14.76 11.16
CA PRO A 206 0.15 15.08 12.36
C PRO A 206 0.64 16.45 12.87
N SER A 207 -0.30 17.39 12.99
CA SER A 207 -0.08 18.70 13.59
C SER A 207 0.17 18.54 15.09
N ILE A 208 1.39 18.14 15.46
CA ILE A 208 1.86 18.29 16.83
C ILE A 208 2.01 19.79 17.04
N PRO A 209 1.22 20.43 17.93
CA PRO A 209 1.50 21.80 18.31
C PRO A 209 2.92 21.80 18.86
N ARG A 210 3.83 22.51 18.20
CA ARG A 210 5.10 22.87 18.82
C ARG A 210 4.71 23.67 20.05
N ALA A 211 4.81 23.07 21.22
CA ALA A 211 4.86 23.84 22.45
C ALA A 211 6.10 24.72 22.30
N ASP A 212 5.87 26.00 21.98
CA ASP A 212 6.90 27.01 22.10
C ASP A 212 7.57 26.83 23.45
N GLN A 213 8.89 26.75 23.37
CA GLN A 213 9.80 26.53 24.48
C GLN A 213 9.57 27.64 25.51
N ARG A 214 8.65 27.42 26.44
CA ARG A 214 8.58 28.18 27.68
C ARG A 214 9.62 27.59 28.60
N ASP A 215 10.63 28.41 28.86
CA ASP A 215 11.67 28.18 29.84
C ASP A 215 11.07 27.75 31.20
N SER A 216 11.81 26.85 31.87
CA SER A 216 11.77 26.58 33.31
C SER A 216 10.71 25.61 33.84
N VAL A 217 11.03 24.31 33.89
CA VAL A 217 10.74 23.45 35.08
C VAL A 217 11.62 22.17 35.07
N PRO A 218 12.12 21.69 36.23
CA PRO A 218 13.10 20.61 36.29
C PRO A 218 12.50 19.23 35.97
N ALA A 219 13.33 18.41 35.35
CA ALA A 219 13.03 17.04 34.95
C ALA A 219 12.74 16.12 36.14
N MET A 220 11.46 15.85 36.41
CA MET A 220 11.05 14.61 37.06
C MET A 220 9.62 14.27 36.65
N MET A 221 9.41 13.01 36.26
CA MET A 221 8.11 12.36 36.17
C MET A 221 7.23 12.67 34.94
N GLN A 222 7.64 12.19 33.76
CA GLN A 222 6.70 11.87 32.67
C GLN A 222 7.16 10.59 31.96
N ARG A 223 6.77 9.42 32.50
CA ARG A 223 6.76 8.14 31.76
C ARG A 223 5.31 7.84 31.38
N SER A 224 4.90 8.31 30.20
CA SER A 224 3.65 7.91 29.54
C SER A 224 3.96 7.18 28.22
N PRO A 225 3.15 6.21 27.78
CA PRO A 225 3.55 5.14 26.84
C PRO A 225 3.61 5.57 25.37
N SER A 226 3.30 6.82 25.04
CA SER A 226 3.05 7.26 23.66
C SER A 226 4.32 7.54 22.83
N LYS A 227 5.48 6.97 23.19
CA LYS A 227 6.77 7.21 22.50
C LYS A 227 7.21 6.09 21.54
N LEU A 228 6.45 5.00 21.39
CA LEU A 228 6.88 3.87 20.55
C LEU A 228 6.63 4.08 19.05
N VAL A 229 5.55 4.75 18.64
CA VAL A 229 5.34 5.11 17.22
C VAL A 229 6.41 6.10 16.75
N GLY A 230 6.86 6.97 17.64
CA GLY A 230 7.98 7.89 17.39
C GLY A 230 9.32 7.19 17.22
N ALA A 231 9.55 6.02 17.83
CA ALA A 231 10.85 5.34 17.77
C ALA A 231 11.16 4.79 16.36
N PHE A 232 10.16 4.25 15.66
CA PHE A 232 10.31 3.77 14.28
C PHE A 232 10.39 4.91 13.26
N ALA A 233 9.59 5.97 13.45
CA ALA A 233 9.64 7.16 12.59
C ALA A 233 10.93 7.97 12.78
N ALA A 234 11.45 8.07 14.01
CA ALA A 234 12.68 8.80 14.31
C ALA A 234 13.94 8.13 13.75
N GLN A 235 13.97 6.79 13.66
CA GLN A 235 15.09 6.07 13.07
C GLN A 235 15.15 6.26 11.55
N SER A 236 14.00 6.34 10.88
CA SER A 236 13.91 6.69 9.45
C SER A 236 14.28 8.16 9.18
N LYS A 237 13.84 9.11 10.02
CA LYS A 237 14.25 10.52 9.94
C LYS A 237 15.74 10.74 10.18
N ARG A 238 16.37 10.01 11.13
CA ARG A 238 17.81 10.14 11.42
C ARG A 238 18.71 9.65 10.28
N ARG A 239 18.29 8.65 9.51
CA ARG A 239 19.06 8.15 8.34
C ARG A 239 18.93 9.02 7.09
N LYS A 240 17.87 9.82 6.96
CA LYS A 240 17.69 10.77 5.85
C LYS A 240 18.69 11.95 5.89
N ALA A 241 19.30 12.23 7.05
CA ALA A 241 20.31 13.28 7.18
C ALA A 241 21.73 12.86 6.73
N THR A 242 21.98 11.57 6.43
CA THR A 242 23.33 11.07 6.14
C THR A 242 23.49 10.37 4.79
N ALA A 243 22.47 10.39 3.92
CA ALA A 243 22.54 9.85 2.57
C ALA A 243 22.41 10.96 1.51
N THR A 244 23.41 11.84 1.45
CA THR A 244 23.59 12.76 0.32
C THR A 244 24.14 11.99 -0.87
N GLY A 245 23.25 11.63 -1.81
CA GLY A 245 23.64 10.96 -3.05
C GLY A 245 22.49 10.43 -3.90
N SER A 246 21.35 11.13 -4.00
CA SER A 246 20.38 10.86 -5.07
C SER A 246 19.54 12.10 -5.39
N THR A 247 19.41 12.37 -6.68
CA THR A 247 18.77 13.53 -7.32
C THR A 247 17.24 13.49 -7.24
N ALA A 248 16.69 13.46 -6.03
CA ALA A 248 15.26 13.68 -5.80
C ALA A 248 15.11 14.92 -4.93
N GLY A 249 14.44 15.95 -5.46
CA GLY A 249 14.16 17.20 -4.74
C GLY A 249 13.45 16.97 -3.40
N PRO A 250 13.36 18.00 -2.54
CA PRO A 250 12.67 17.86 -1.26
C PRO A 250 11.23 17.40 -1.51
N VAL A 251 10.89 16.21 -0.99
CA VAL A 251 9.53 15.65 -1.03
C VAL A 251 8.59 16.67 -0.37
N MET A 252 7.76 17.32 -1.18
CA MET A 252 6.84 18.37 -0.73
C MET A 252 5.60 17.73 -0.10
N THR A 253 5.37 18.01 1.18
CA THR A 253 4.11 17.71 1.86
C THR A 253 3.07 18.74 1.47
N LEU A 254 1.84 18.30 1.19
CA LEU A 254 0.72 19.21 0.92
C LEU A 254 -0.23 19.36 2.12
N THR A 255 -0.76 20.56 2.26
CA THR A 255 -1.87 20.87 3.17
C THR A 255 -3.17 20.20 2.72
N THR A 256 -4.14 20.09 3.63
CA THR A 256 -5.46 19.56 3.29
C THR A 256 -6.16 20.45 2.26
N GLU A 257 -5.96 21.77 2.33
CA GLU A 257 -6.52 22.75 1.38
C GLU A 257 -5.95 22.58 -0.03
N GLU A 258 -4.64 22.35 -0.16
CA GLU A 258 -4.02 22.09 -1.46
C GLU A 258 -4.53 20.78 -2.08
N LYS A 259 -4.64 19.71 -1.27
CA LYS A 259 -5.21 18.44 -1.71
C LYS A 259 -6.70 18.56 -2.07
N GLN A 260 -7.45 19.36 -1.34
CA GLN A 260 -8.83 19.72 -1.70
C GLN A 260 -8.87 20.38 -3.08
N GLY A 261 -7.96 21.33 -3.35
CA GLY A 261 -7.85 22.00 -4.64
C GLY A 261 -7.44 21.09 -5.80
N LEU A 262 -6.71 20.00 -5.53
CA LEU A 262 -6.43 18.96 -6.52
C LEU A 262 -7.66 18.09 -6.78
N LEU A 263 -8.33 17.63 -5.72
CA LEU A 263 -9.50 16.75 -5.83
C LEU A 263 -10.71 17.47 -6.48
N SER A 264 -10.89 18.77 -6.21
CA SER A 264 -12.00 19.56 -6.76
C SER A 264 -11.97 19.71 -8.28
N ARG A 265 -10.81 19.49 -8.92
CA ARG A 265 -10.69 19.44 -10.38
C ARG A 265 -11.42 18.24 -10.99
N HIS A 266 -11.65 17.19 -10.20
CA HIS A 266 -12.20 15.91 -10.67
C HIS A 266 -13.59 15.59 -10.08
N LEU A 267 -13.92 16.19 -8.94
CA LEU A 267 -15.18 16.00 -8.21
C LEU A 267 -15.72 17.35 -7.73
N SER A 268 -17.01 17.63 -7.99
CA SER A 268 -17.65 18.91 -7.63
C SER A 268 -18.23 18.96 -6.22
N SER A 269 -18.30 17.83 -5.51
CA SER A 269 -18.91 17.69 -4.18
C SER A 269 -17.84 17.47 -3.09
N VAL A 270 -16.68 18.11 -3.26
CA VAL A 270 -15.53 17.89 -2.35
C VAL A 270 -15.74 18.64 -1.04
N GLU A 271 -16.48 19.74 -1.07
CA GLU A 271 -16.80 20.59 0.09
C GLU A 271 -17.56 19.80 1.16
N ASP A 272 -18.50 18.94 0.76
CA ASP A 272 -19.26 18.09 1.69
C ASP A 272 -18.35 17.06 2.37
N LEU A 273 -17.45 16.44 1.60
CA LEU A 273 -16.48 15.47 2.11
C LEU A 273 -15.50 16.11 3.12
N VAL A 274 -15.04 17.33 2.84
CA VAL A 274 -14.16 18.09 3.75
C VAL A 274 -14.91 18.53 5.00
N LYS A 275 -16.16 18.97 4.86
CA LYS A 275 -17.02 19.34 5.99
C LYS A 275 -17.25 18.14 6.92
N ASP A 276 -17.57 16.98 6.35
CA ASP A 276 -17.73 15.74 7.10
C ASP A 276 -16.43 15.34 7.79
N LEU A 277 -15.27 15.42 7.12
CA LEU A 277 -13.96 15.13 7.74
C LEU A 277 -13.66 16.05 8.94
N ARG A 278 -13.95 17.35 8.82
CA ARG A 278 -13.79 18.34 9.90
C ARG A 278 -14.72 18.07 11.08
N ASN A 279 -15.96 17.64 10.81
CA ASN A 279 -16.95 17.30 11.82
C ASN A 279 -16.68 15.95 12.49
N SER A 280 -16.13 15.00 11.74
CA SER A 280 -15.95 13.62 12.20
C SER A 280 -14.64 13.39 12.97
N ALA A 281 -13.69 14.34 12.96
CA ALA A 281 -12.42 14.32 13.71
C ALA A 281 -12.05 12.92 14.24
N PRO A 282 -11.73 11.95 13.37
CA PRO A 282 -11.70 10.54 13.73
C PRO A 282 -10.56 10.21 14.72
N PHE A 283 -9.59 11.11 14.82
CA PHE A 283 -8.61 11.18 15.90
C PHE A 283 -8.87 12.48 16.67
N GLY A 284 -9.95 12.49 17.45
CA GLY A 284 -10.34 13.64 18.25
C GLY A 284 -9.17 14.18 19.06
N GLY A 285 -9.13 15.51 19.19
CA GLY A 285 -8.20 16.18 20.07
C GLY A 285 -8.32 15.60 21.48
N VAL A 286 -7.34 14.77 21.85
CA VAL A 286 -7.09 14.47 23.26
C VAL A 286 -6.29 15.65 23.79
N VAL A 287 -7.01 16.75 24.04
CA VAL A 287 -6.56 17.79 24.96
C VAL A 287 -7.60 17.88 26.05
N SER A 288 -7.39 17.09 27.08
CA SER A 288 -7.82 17.38 28.44
C SER A 288 -6.69 16.95 29.36
#